data_AF-A0A016RZV0-F1
#
_entry.id   AF-A0A016RZV0-F1
#
_cell.length_a   1.000
_cell.length_b   1.000
_cell.length_c   1.000
_cell.angle_alpha   90.00
_cell.angle_beta   90.00
_cell.angle_gamma   90.00
#
_symmetry.space_group_name_H-M   'P 1'
#
loop_
_entity.id
_entity.type
_entity.pdbx_description
1 polymer ?
#
loop_
_entity_poly.entity_id
_entity_poly.type
_entity_poly.pdbx_seq_one_letter_code
_entity_poly.pdbx_strand_id
1 'polypeptide(L)'
;MQTAQIQEKVRSQLLRWYGHLLRRNQEHPARQVSSVEIAGKRPRGAPKKRWEDVIKRDLKDLHVTEEDAQDRVFCGVEPIQWTL
;
A
#
# COMPACT_ATOMS: atom_id res chain seq x y z
N MET A 1 8.82 22.07 -10.70
CA MET A 1 9.20 20.98 -9.77
C MET A 1 8.41 19.73 -10.14
N GLN A 2 9.06 18.62 -10.46
CA GLN A 2 8.42 17.33 -10.81
C GLN A 2 7.95 16.61 -9.52
N THR A 3 6.91 17.12 -8.86
CA THR A 3 6.39 16.53 -7.61
C THR A 3 5.51 15.30 -7.88
N ALA A 4 4.75 15.29 -8.97
CA ALA A 4 3.85 14.20 -9.35
C ALA A 4 4.61 12.88 -9.60
N GLN A 5 5.70 12.93 -10.36
CA GLN A 5 6.52 11.75 -10.70
C GLN A 5 7.14 11.08 -9.46
N ILE A 6 7.54 11.87 -8.46
CA ILE A 6 8.13 11.33 -7.22
C ILE A 6 7.05 10.63 -6.39
N GLN A 7 5.85 11.21 -6.29
CA GLN A 7 4.74 10.64 -5.54
C GLN A 7 4.32 9.28 -6.11
N GLU A 8 4.20 9.16 -7.43
CA GLU A 8 3.88 7.90 -8.12
C GLU A 8 4.94 6.82 -7.85
N LYS A 9 6.23 7.20 -7.88
CA LYS A 9 7.33 6.26 -7.59
C LYS A 9 7.31 5.79 -6.13
N VAL A 10 7.03 6.68 -5.18
CA VAL A 10 6.90 6.32 -3.76
C VAL A 10 5.73 5.36 -3.56
N ARG A 11 4.56 5.65 -4.14
CA ARG A 11 3.37 4.79 -4.09
C ARG A 11 3.65 3.41 -4.66
N SER A 12 4.29 3.35 -5.83
CA SER A 12 4.66 2.08 -6.47
C SER A 12 5.57 1.24 -5.56
N GLN A 13 6.56 1.85 -4.91
CA GLN A 13 7.46 1.14 -4.00
C GLN A 13 6.75 0.67 -2.71
N LEU A 14 5.81 1.47 -2.18
CA LEU A 14 4.96 1.06 -1.05
C LEU A 14 4.10 -0.16 -1.38
N LEU A 15 3.43 -0.16 -2.54
CA LEU A 15 2.61 -1.29 -2.98
C LEU A 15 3.44 -2.55 -3.23
N ARG A 16 4.65 -2.42 -3.79
CA ARG A 16 5.59 -3.54 -3.96
C ARG A 16 5.97 -4.18 -2.64
N TRP A 17 6.26 -3.35 -1.63
CA TRP A 17 6.59 -3.83 -0.29
C TRP A 17 5.37 -4.46 0.39
N TYR A 18 4.18 -3.89 0.22
CA TYR A 18 2.93 -4.46 0.73
C TYR A 18 2.62 -5.82 0.10
N GLY A 19 2.74 -5.95 -1.22
CA GLY A 19 2.66 -7.22 -1.92
C GLY A 19 3.68 -8.23 -1.42
N HIS A 20 4.90 -7.78 -1.10
CA HIS A 20 5.90 -8.64 -0.47
C HIS A 20 5.45 -9.14 0.90
N LEU A 21 4.86 -8.29 1.75
CA LEU A 21 4.28 -8.72 3.03
C LEU A 21 3.13 -9.71 2.86
N LEU A 22 2.21 -9.47 1.92
CA LEU A 22 1.07 -10.36 1.66
C LEU A 22 1.49 -11.76 1.21
N ARG A 23 2.64 -11.87 0.51
CA ARG A 23 3.23 -13.15 0.12
C ARG A 23 3.94 -13.89 1.27
N ARG A 24 4.23 -13.25 2.41
CA ARG A 24 4.83 -13.91 3.58
C ARG A 24 3.76 -14.69 4.35
N ASN A 25 4.17 -15.72 5.08
CA ASN A 25 3.26 -16.45 5.98
C ASN A 25 2.57 -15.48 6.96
N GLN A 26 1.32 -15.76 7.31
CA GLN A 26 0.54 -14.96 8.26
C GLN A 26 1.21 -14.85 9.63
N GLU A 27 1.96 -15.87 10.03
CA GLU A 27 2.75 -15.91 11.27
C GLU A 27 4.06 -15.11 11.19
N HIS A 28 4.43 -14.61 10.00
CA HIS A 28 5.64 -13.82 9.86
C HIS A 28 5.48 -12.49 10.61
N PRO A 29 6.41 -12.11 11.50
CA PRO A 29 6.24 -10.96 12.39
C PRO A 29 5.98 -9.66 11.63
N ALA A 30 6.61 -9.47 10.46
CA ALA A 30 6.37 -8.28 9.64
C ALA A 30 4.93 -8.19 9.09
N ARG A 31 4.27 -9.32 8.79
CA ARG A 31 2.87 -9.36 8.32
C ARG A 31 1.90 -9.21 9.48
N GLN A 32 2.27 -9.70 10.66
CA GLN A 32 1.49 -9.49 11.87
C GLN A 32 1.52 -8.02 12.28
N VAL A 33 2.70 -7.42 12.44
CA VAL A 33 2.86 -6.01 12.85
C VAL A 33 2.18 -5.06 11.87
N SER A 34 2.17 -5.39 10.57
CA SER A 34 1.46 -4.61 9.59
C SER A 34 -0.04 -4.58 9.95
N SER A 35 -0.65 -5.74 10.17
CA SER A 35 -2.11 -5.86 10.39
C SER A 35 -2.55 -5.59 11.85
N VAL A 36 -1.64 -5.14 12.72
CA VAL A 36 -1.94 -4.92 14.14
C VAL A 36 -2.74 -3.63 14.33
N GLU A 37 -3.92 -3.77 14.93
CA GLU A 37 -4.65 -2.65 15.49
C GLU A 37 -4.08 -2.30 16.86
N ILE A 38 -3.48 -1.11 16.96
CA ILE A 38 -2.95 -0.61 18.24
C ILE A 38 -4.14 -0.17 19.11
N ALA A 39 -4.50 -0.99 20.09
CA ALA A 39 -5.50 -0.66 21.09
C ALA A 39 -5.01 0.50 21.99
N GLY A 40 -5.86 1.52 22.19
CA GLY A 40 -5.54 2.65 23.06
C GLY A 40 -6.52 3.81 22.92
N LYS A 41 -6.62 4.65 23.97
CA LYS A 41 -7.45 5.84 23.95
C LYS A 41 -6.90 6.82 22.89
N ARG A 42 -7.71 7.08 21.86
CA ARG A 42 -7.32 7.96 20.74
C ARG A 42 -7.02 9.36 21.30
N PRO A 43 -5.88 9.98 20.94
CA PRO A 43 -5.61 11.35 21.38
C PRO A 43 -6.69 12.30 20.83
N ARG A 44 -7.01 13.35 21.60
CA ARG A 44 -7.86 14.45 21.11
C ARG A 44 -7.13 15.16 19.97
N GLY A 45 -7.75 15.21 18.78
CA GLY A 45 -7.18 15.83 17.59
C GLY A 45 -7.23 14.93 16.36
N ALA A 46 -6.54 15.33 15.28
CA ALA A 46 -6.44 14.54 14.07
C ALA A 46 -5.71 13.22 14.37
N PRO A 47 -6.28 12.06 14.02
CA PRO A 47 -5.61 10.79 14.21
C PRO A 47 -4.34 10.71 13.39
N LYS A 48 -3.30 10.04 13.91
CA LYS A 48 -2.13 9.70 13.10
C LYS A 48 -2.58 8.85 11.91
N LYS A 49 -2.11 9.18 10.71
CA LYS A 49 -2.32 8.34 9.51
C LYS A 49 -1.79 6.94 9.80
N ARG A 50 -2.65 5.93 9.73
CA ARG A 50 -2.21 4.54 9.81
C ARG A 50 -1.61 4.16 8.46
N TRP A 51 -0.58 3.34 8.50
CA TRP A 51 0.05 2.83 7.28
C TRP A 51 -0.97 2.05 6.42
N GLU A 52 -1.86 1.26 7.04
CA GLU A 52 -3.00 0.61 6.36
C GLU A 52 -3.91 1.59 5.63
N ASP A 53 -4.27 2.71 6.26
CA ASP A 53 -5.16 3.71 5.66
C ASP A 53 -4.51 4.35 4.43
N VAL A 54 -3.18 4.51 4.45
CA VAL A 54 -2.42 5.02 3.30
C VAL A 54 -2.45 4.01 2.16
N ILE A 55 -2.22 2.73 2.44
CA ILE A 55 -2.24 1.68 1.41
C ILE A 55 -3.63 1.53 0.81
N LYS A 56 -4.69 1.49 1.63
CA LYS A 56 -6.08 1.42 1.15
C LYS A 56 -6.42 2.61 0.25
N ARG A 57 -5.92 3.80 0.59
CA ARG A 57 -6.06 4.98 -0.26
C ARG A 57 -5.30 4.84 -1.57
N ASP A 58 -4.03 4.44 -1.54
CA ASP A 58 -3.21 4.33 -2.74
C ASP A 58 -3.71 3.23 -3.69
N LEU A 59 -4.18 2.09 -3.15
CA LEU A 59 -4.87 1.05 -3.92
C LEU A 59 -6.11 1.60 -4.62
N LYS A 60 -6.93 2.38 -3.90
CA LYS A 60 -8.12 3.03 -4.46
C LYS A 60 -7.78 4.08 -5.51
N ASP A 61 -6.81 4.94 -5.24
CA ASP A 61 -6.38 6.02 -6.14
C ASP A 61 -5.81 5.43 -7.45
N LEU A 62 -5.16 4.25 -7.38
CA LEU A 62 -4.58 3.56 -8.52
C LEU A 62 -5.50 2.49 -9.14
N HIS A 63 -6.69 2.26 -8.57
CA HIS A 63 -7.64 1.21 -8.98
C HIS A 63 -7.01 -0.20 -9.01
N VAL A 64 -6.17 -0.50 -8.02
CA VAL A 64 -5.42 -1.76 -7.90
C VAL A 64 -6.02 -2.58 -6.76
N THR A 65 -6.15 -3.89 -6.96
CA THR A 65 -6.63 -4.81 -5.92
C THR A 65 -5.49 -5.35 -5.05
N GLU A 66 -5.80 -5.98 -3.91
CA GLU A 66 -4.76 -6.60 -3.08
C GLU A 66 -4.14 -7.80 -3.80
N GLU A 67 -4.91 -8.49 -4.63
CA GLU A 67 -4.51 -9.58 -5.50
C GLU A 67 -3.48 -9.11 -6.53
N ASP A 68 -3.72 -7.96 -7.18
CA ASP A 68 -2.79 -7.35 -8.12
C ASP A 68 -1.46 -6.99 -7.44
N ALA A 69 -1.50 -6.49 -6.20
CA ALA A 69 -0.30 -6.18 -5.43
C ALA A 69 0.51 -7.44 -5.07
N GLN A 70 -0.16 -8.59 -4.91
CA GLN A 70 0.51 -9.87 -4.68
C GLN A 70 1.19 -10.43 -5.93
N ASP A 71 0.76 -10.04 -7.13
CA ASP A 71 1.42 -10.44 -8.36
C ASP A 71 2.83 -9.82 -8.46
N ARG A 72 3.81 -10.66 -8.81
CA ARG A 72 5.20 -10.24 -9.03
C ARG A 72 5.36 -9.54 -10.37
N VAL A 73 4.45 -9.75 -11.32
CA VAL A 73 4.49 -9.19 -12.68
C VAL A 73 3.86 -7.79 -12.74
N PHE A 74 2.91 -7.50 -11.84
CA PHE A 74 2.30 -6.16 -11.70
C PHE A 74 3.33 -5.04 -11.49
N CYS A 75 4.52 -5.38 -10.97
CA CYS A 75 5.67 -4.48 -10.82
C CYS A 75 6.15 -3.77 -12.09
N GLY A 76 5.79 -4.23 -13.29
CA GLY A 76 6.38 -3.74 -14.56
C GLY A 76 5.39 -3.11 -15.53
N VAL A 77 4.13 -2.94 -15.15
CA VAL A 77 3.12 -2.36 -16.04
C VAL A 77 3.02 -0.87 -15.76
N GLU A 78 3.36 -0.06 -16.76
CA GLU A 78 3.26 1.40 -16.70
C GLU A 78 1.85 1.84 -16.26
N PRO A 79 1.74 2.90 -15.45
CA PRO A 79 0.45 3.52 -15.25
C PRO A 79 0.00 4.13 -16.57
N ILE A 80 -1.28 3.98 -16.90
CA ILE A 80 -1.99 4.61 -18.03
C ILE A 80 -1.93 3.84 -19.38
N GLN A 81 -2.71 2.77 -19.54
CA GLN A 81 -3.47 2.45 -20.77
C GLN A 81 -4.61 1.44 -20.46
N TRP A 82 -5.59 1.81 -19.63
CA TRP A 82 -6.87 1.06 -19.57
C TRP A 82 -7.97 1.83 -20.29
N THR A 83 -7.77 1.96 -21.61
CA THR A 83 -8.84 2.20 -22.58
C THR A 83 -8.50 1.43 -23.85
N LEU A 84 -8.77 0.12 -23.82
CA LEU A 84 -9.67 -0.51 -24.79
C LEU A 84 -10.28 -1.77 -24.18
#